data_AF-V5GJX3-F1
#
_entry.id   AF-V5GJX3-F1
#
_cell.length_a   1.000
_cell.length_b   1.000
_cell.length_c   1.000
_cell.angle_alpha   90.00
_cell.angle_beta   90.00
_cell.angle_gamma   90.00
#
_symmetry.space_group_name_H-M   'P 1'
#
loop_
_entity.id
_entity.type
_entity.pdbx_description
1 polymer ?
#
loop_
_entity_poly.entity_id
_entity_poly.type
_entity_poly.pdbx_seq_one_letter_code
_entity_poly.pdbx_strand_id
1 'polypeptide(L)'
;IESSVDEYITVIQRAARESIPMSSGYQTKNTVPWWNNEIKNAIKKKKHAFNVFKRHPTQENLITFKRHRAKARRLIIDSKKKSWEVYVSSINKDTPISEVWKKVKIISGRKHPPVSPVIEMDERFINNEEEIANVFV
;
A
#
# COMPACT_ATOMS: atom_id res chain seq x y z
N ILE A 1 -7.69 -46.13 -2.73
CA ILE A 1 -7.40 -45.09 -3.76
C ILE A 1 -7.45 -43.71 -3.13
N GLU A 2 -8.54 -43.35 -2.44
CA GLU A 2 -8.70 -42.08 -1.70
C GLU A 2 -7.53 -41.78 -0.73
N SER A 3 -7.17 -42.75 0.13
CA SER A 3 -6.06 -42.61 1.08
C SER A 3 -4.68 -42.35 0.46
N SER A 4 -4.44 -42.79 -0.78
CA SER A 4 -3.14 -42.60 -1.46
C SER A 4 -3.03 -41.21 -2.11
N VAL A 5 -4.16 -40.66 -2.54
CA VAL A 5 -4.23 -39.29 -3.07
C VAL A 5 -4.00 -38.29 -1.93
N ASP A 6 -4.57 -38.55 -0.75
CA ASP A 6 -4.38 -37.70 0.43
C ASP A 6 -2.91 -37.64 0.87
N GLU A 7 -2.23 -38.78 0.90
CA GLU A 7 -0.81 -38.85 1.24
C GLU A 7 0.04 -38.01 0.26
N TYR A 8 -0.24 -38.11 -1.04
CA TYR A 8 0.46 -37.33 -2.06
C TYR A 8 0.26 -35.82 -1.90
N ILE A 9 -0.97 -35.38 -1.59
CA ILE A 9 -1.28 -33.98 -1.33
C ILE A 9 -0.54 -33.46 -0.11
N THR A 10 -0.41 -34.26 0.97
CA THR A 10 0.31 -33.83 2.17
C THR A 10 1.80 -33.61 1.92
N VAL A 11 2.43 -34.46 1.10
CA VAL A 11 3.84 -34.33 0.72
C VAL A 11 4.07 -33.05 -0.08
N ILE A 12 3.22 -32.76 -1.06
CA ILE A 12 3.29 -31.53 -1.84
C ILE A 12 3.12 -30.30 -0.95
N GLN A 13 2.13 -30.31 -0.06
CA GLN A 13 1.92 -29.19 0.87
C GLN A 13 3.09 -28.99 1.82
N ARG A 14 3.72 -30.07 2.31
CA ARG A 14 4.89 -29.99 3.19
C ARG A 14 6.08 -29.38 2.47
N ALA A 15 6.43 -29.91 1.28
CA ALA A 15 7.50 -29.35 0.46
C ALA A 15 7.25 -27.88 0.11
N ALA A 16 5.99 -27.50 -0.17
CA ALA A 16 5.63 -26.12 -0.43
C ALA A 16 5.82 -25.21 0.81
N ARG A 17 5.46 -25.67 2.01
CA ARG A 17 5.64 -24.89 3.26
C ARG A 17 7.10 -24.73 3.66
N GLU A 18 7.94 -25.72 3.37
CA GLU A 18 9.37 -25.70 3.66
C GLU A 18 10.13 -24.79 2.68
N SER A 19 9.80 -24.86 1.39
CA SER A 19 10.50 -24.12 0.35
C SER A 19 9.95 -22.71 0.11
N ILE A 20 8.68 -22.44 0.43
CA ILE A 20 8.03 -21.15 0.18
C ILE A 20 7.60 -20.54 1.52
N PRO A 21 8.25 -19.45 1.96
CA PRO A 21 7.82 -18.75 3.16
C PRO A 21 6.40 -18.22 2.98
N MET A 22 5.50 -18.56 3.91
CA MET A 22 4.14 -18.05 3.86
C MET A 22 4.13 -16.53 4.03
N SER A 23 3.51 -15.82 3.09
CA SER A 23 3.21 -14.41 3.29
C SER A 23 2.30 -14.26 4.50
N SER A 24 2.59 -13.33 5.41
CA SER A 24 1.84 -13.13 6.65
C SER A 24 0.37 -12.71 6.45
N GLY A 25 -0.09 -12.55 5.21
CA GLY A 25 -1.47 -12.16 4.86
C GLY A 25 -1.82 -10.72 5.23
N TYR A 26 -0.93 -10.00 5.94
CA TYR A 26 -1.17 -8.64 6.37
C TYR A 26 -1.05 -7.66 5.21
N GLN A 27 -2.19 -7.33 4.60
CA GLN A 27 -2.31 -6.13 3.77
C GLN A 27 -2.06 -4.91 4.68
N THR A 28 -0.97 -4.18 4.46
CA THR A 28 -0.71 -2.93 5.18
C THR A 28 -1.87 -1.97 4.92
N LYS A 29 -2.66 -1.67 5.96
CA LYS A 29 -3.73 -0.67 5.87
C LYS A 29 -3.13 0.64 5.40
N ASN A 30 -3.88 1.40 4.60
CA ASN A 30 -3.49 2.74 4.19
C ASN A 30 -3.10 3.56 5.42
N THR A 31 -1.80 3.77 5.58
CA THR A 31 -1.14 4.24 6.81
C THR A 31 -1.31 5.74 7.03
N VAL A 32 -2.04 6.41 6.14
CA VAL A 32 -2.13 7.87 6.12
C VAL A 32 -3.22 8.34 7.09
N PRO A 33 -2.94 9.28 8.01
CA PRO A 33 -3.87 9.71 9.05
C PRO A 33 -5.17 10.36 8.52
N TRP A 34 -5.13 10.90 7.30
CA TRP A 34 -6.27 11.50 6.62
C TRP A 34 -7.15 10.47 5.87
N TRP A 35 -6.84 9.17 5.93
CA TRP A 35 -7.67 8.15 5.31
C TRP A 35 -8.94 7.88 6.11
N ASN A 36 -10.10 7.97 5.46
CA ASN A 36 -11.39 7.70 6.10
C ASN A 36 -12.31 6.86 5.19
N ASN A 37 -13.39 6.32 5.78
CA ASN A 37 -14.37 5.52 5.05
C ASN A 37 -15.13 6.32 3.98
N GLU A 38 -15.29 7.63 4.17
CA GLU A 38 -15.95 8.51 3.21
C GLU A 38 -15.13 8.65 1.91
N ILE A 39 -13.83 8.86 2.02
CA ILE A 39 -12.86 8.90 0.90
C ILE A 39 -12.85 7.54 0.20
N LYS A 40 -12.85 6.43 0.95
CA LYS A 40 -12.95 5.08 0.37
C LYS A 40 -14.21 4.96 -0.49
N ASN A 41 -15.36 5.39 0.03
CA ASN A 41 -16.62 5.36 -0.70
C ASN A 41 -16.60 6.30 -1.92
N ALA A 42 -16.07 7.51 -1.78
CA ALA A 42 -15.98 8.48 -2.86
C ALA A 42 -15.08 7.98 -4.01
N ILE A 43 -13.95 7.33 -3.68
CA ILE A 43 -13.06 6.69 -4.66
C ILE A 43 -13.78 5.52 -5.35
N LYS A 44 -14.55 4.70 -4.60
CA LYS A 44 -15.37 3.61 -5.18
C LYS A 44 -16.39 4.16 -6.18
N LYS A 45 -17.12 5.22 -5.82
CA LYS A 45 -18.09 5.90 -6.70
C LYS A 45 -17.40 6.49 -7.94
N LYS A 46 -16.25 7.16 -7.78
CA LYS A 46 -15.44 7.66 -8.90
C LYS A 46 -15.02 6.54 -9.86
N LYS A 47 -14.53 5.41 -9.32
CA LYS A 47 -14.10 4.26 -10.11
C LYS A 47 -15.26 3.62 -10.86
N HIS A 48 -16.41 3.49 -10.20
CA HIS A 48 -17.63 2.99 -10.84
C HIS A 48 -18.06 3.90 -12.00
N ALA A 49 -18.18 5.22 -11.78
CA ALA A 49 -18.55 6.17 -12.83
C ALA A 49 -17.53 6.18 -14.00
N PHE A 50 -16.24 6.04 -13.70
CA PHE A 50 -15.22 5.89 -14.73
C PHE A 50 -15.39 4.61 -15.55
N ASN A 51 -15.69 3.48 -14.91
CA ASN A 51 -15.91 2.22 -15.60
C ASN A 51 -17.17 2.27 -16.49
N VAL A 52 -18.23 2.93 -16.05
CA VAL A 52 -19.44 3.16 -16.85
C VAL A 52 -19.10 4.02 -18.07
N PHE A 53 -18.42 5.15 -17.88
CA PHE A 53 -17.95 6.00 -18.98
C PHE A 53 -17.02 5.26 -19.96
N LYS A 54 -16.10 4.42 -19.44
CA LYS A 54 -15.19 3.60 -20.26
C LYS A 54 -15.94 2.60 -21.13
N ARG A 55 -17.03 2.01 -20.63
CA ARG A 55 -17.88 1.07 -21.38
C ARG A 55 -18.82 1.79 -22.35
N HIS A 56 -19.34 2.93 -21.94
CA HIS A 56 -20.33 3.72 -22.70
C HIS A 56 -19.91 5.20 -22.70
N PRO A 57 -19.12 5.64 -23.70
CA PRO A 57 -18.53 6.99 -23.75
C PRO A 57 -19.52 8.10 -24.13
N THR A 58 -20.60 8.25 -23.37
CA THR A 58 -21.59 9.31 -23.58
C THR A 58 -21.23 10.59 -22.81
N GLN A 59 -21.77 11.73 -23.25
CA GLN A 59 -21.54 13.03 -22.60
C GLN A 59 -22.08 13.06 -21.16
N GLU A 60 -23.23 12.43 -20.92
CA GLU A 60 -23.81 12.31 -19.59
C GLU A 60 -22.91 11.50 -18.64
N ASN A 61 -22.36 10.38 -19.12
CA ASN A 61 -21.44 9.55 -18.35
C ASN A 61 -20.14 10.31 -18.04
N LEU A 62 -19.63 11.12 -18.99
CA LEU A 62 -18.48 11.98 -18.76
C LEU A 62 -18.75 13.04 -17.67
N ILE A 63 -19.91 13.69 -17.70
CA ILE A 63 -20.32 14.67 -16.68
C ILE A 63 -20.41 14.00 -15.31
N THR A 64 -21.02 12.83 -15.22
CA THR A 64 -21.16 12.06 -13.98
C THR A 64 -19.79 11.64 -13.43
N PHE A 65 -18.89 11.15 -14.27
CA PHE A 65 -17.51 10.86 -13.88
C PHE A 65 -16.78 12.12 -13.37
N LYS A 66 -16.87 13.25 -14.08
CA LYS A 66 -16.26 14.53 -13.68
C LYS A 66 -16.79 15.00 -12.32
N ARG A 67 -18.11 14.90 -12.08
CA ARG A 67 -18.74 15.22 -10.79
C ARG A 67 -18.18 14.36 -9.66
N HIS A 68 -18.12 13.04 -9.83
CA HIS A 68 -17.57 12.15 -8.81
C HIS A 68 -16.06 12.36 -8.60
N ARG A 69 -15.31 12.65 -9.66
CA ARG A 69 -13.89 12.99 -9.59
C ARG A 69 -13.66 14.26 -8.77
N ALA A 70 -14.45 15.31 -9.00
CA ALA A 70 -14.37 16.56 -8.25
C ALA A 70 -14.70 16.35 -6.77
N LYS A 71 -15.79 15.64 -6.45
CA LYS A 71 -16.19 15.29 -5.08
C LYS A 71 -15.10 14.51 -4.34
N ALA A 72 -14.55 13.47 -4.97
CA ALA A 72 -13.47 12.68 -4.37
C ALA A 72 -12.21 13.51 -4.14
N ARG A 73 -11.82 14.37 -5.10
CA ARG A 73 -10.68 15.26 -4.95
C ARG A 73 -10.88 16.24 -3.78
N ARG A 74 -12.07 16.84 -3.67
CA ARG A 74 -12.38 17.78 -2.59
C ARG A 74 -12.28 17.13 -1.22
N LEU A 75 -12.92 15.97 -1.02
CA LEU A 75 -12.86 15.22 0.24
C LEU A 75 -11.43 14.85 0.64
N ILE A 76 -10.59 14.43 -0.31
CA ILE A 76 -9.18 14.10 -0.03
C ILE A 76 -8.41 15.35 0.41
N ILE A 77 -8.60 16.48 -0.27
CA ILE A 77 -7.92 17.74 0.08
C ILE A 77 -8.36 18.20 1.47
N ASP A 78 -9.66 18.21 1.75
CA ASP A 78 -10.21 18.67 3.02
C ASP A 78 -9.74 17.78 4.19
N SER A 79 -9.72 16.46 4.00
CA SER A 79 -9.20 15.52 5.01
C SER A 79 -7.70 15.68 5.26
N LYS A 80 -6.91 15.86 4.19
CA LYS A 80 -5.47 16.15 4.30
C LYS A 80 -5.21 17.43 5.08
N LYS A 81 -5.95 18.50 4.75
CA LYS A 81 -5.85 19.79 5.44
C LYS A 81 -6.18 19.64 6.92
N LYS A 82 -7.31 18.99 7.25
CA LYS A 82 -7.72 18.76 8.64
C LYS A 82 -6.69 17.94 9.42
N SER A 83 -6.17 16.88 8.82
CA SER A 83 -5.11 16.07 9.44
C SER A 83 -3.82 16.86 9.65
N TRP A 84 -3.48 17.77 8.74
CA TRP A 84 -2.33 18.65 8.88
C TRP A 84 -2.51 19.68 9.99
N GLU A 85 -3.69 20.33 10.06
CA GLU A 85 -4.03 21.28 11.12
C GLU A 85 -3.97 20.63 12.51
N VAL A 86 -4.56 19.44 12.66
CA VAL A 86 -4.46 18.65 13.90
C VAL A 86 -3.01 18.36 14.25
N TYR A 87 -2.20 17.96 13.28
CA TYR A 87 -0.79 17.67 13.52
C TYR A 87 0.00 18.91 13.94
N VAL A 88 -0.12 20.03 13.22
CA VAL A 88 0.57 21.29 13.57
C VAL A 88 0.16 21.77 14.96
N SER A 89 -1.13 21.65 15.32
CA SER A 89 -1.60 22.00 16.67
C SER A 89 -1.00 21.14 17.80
N SER A 90 -0.49 19.95 17.47
CA SER A 90 0.12 19.04 18.45
C SER A 90 1.63 19.23 18.65
N ILE A 91 2.28 20.06 17.82
CA ILE A 91 3.72 20.32 17.91
C ILE A 91 4.01 21.24 19.10
N ASN A 92 4.95 20.83 19.95
CA ASN A 92 5.41 21.60 21.11
C ASN A 92 6.96 21.68 21.13
N LYS A 93 7.50 22.45 22.07
CA LYS A 93 8.95 22.63 22.25
C LYS A 93 9.72 21.34 22.56
N ASP A 94 9.02 20.32 23.05
CA ASP A 94 9.57 19.03 23.45
C ASP A 94 9.51 18.00 22.30
N THR A 95 8.94 18.37 21.14
CA THR A 95 8.82 17.46 20.00
C THR A 95 10.15 17.39 19.24
N PRO A 96 10.82 16.23 19.18
CA PRO A 96 12.08 16.13 18.46
C PRO A 96 11.87 16.26 16.95
N ILE A 97 12.80 16.95 16.27
CA ILE A 97 12.73 17.22 14.83
C ILE A 97 12.63 15.94 13.98
N SER A 98 13.22 14.84 14.45
CA SER A 98 13.18 13.53 13.80
C SER A 98 11.75 12.97 13.73
N GLU A 99 10.98 13.09 14.80
CA GLU A 99 9.58 12.69 14.84
C GLU A 99 8.72 13.60 13.95
N VAL A 100 9.05 14.89 13.89
CA VAL A 100 8.34 15.83 13.02
C VAL A 100 8.46 15.40 11.57
N TRP A 101 9.67 15.14 11.10
CA TRP A 101 9.90 14.64 9.74
C TRP A 101 9.26 13.28 9.49
N LYS A 102 9.24 12.38 10.48
CA LYS A 102 8.55 11.08 10.38
C LYS A 102 7.05 11.27 10.16
N LYS A 103 6.39 12.15 10.93
CA LYS A 103 4.96 12.44 10.81
C LYS A 103 4.64 13.15 9.49
N VAL A 104 5.45 14.11 9.07
CA VAL A 104 5.31 14.79 7.77
C VAL A 104 5.36 13.77 6.63
N LYS A 105 6.32 12.83 6.66
CA LYS A 105 6.42 11.76 5.66
C LYS A 105 5.17 10.88 5.64
N ILE A 106 4.67 10.46 6.80
CA ILE A 106 3.45 9.66 6.93
C ILE A 106 2.23 10.40 6.37
N ILE A 107 2.05 11.69 6.71
CA ILE A 107 0.93 12.52 6.21
C ILE A 107 1.05 12.74 4.70
N SER A 108 2.26 12.85 4.16
CA SER A 108 2.46 12.98 2.70
C SER A 108 2.03 11.73 1.92
N GLY A 109 2.02 10.56 2.57
CA GLY A 109 1.66 9.28 1.96
C GLY A 109 2.68 8.75 0.95
N ARG A 110 3.91 9.28 0.95
CA ARG A 110 5.02 8.73 0.17
C ARG A 110 5.43 7.39 0.77
N LYS A 111 5.26 6.30 0.02
CA LYS A 111 5.85 5.01 0.38
C LYS A 111 7.34 5.09 0.03
N HIS A 112 8.21 4.94 1.01
CA HIS A 112 9.58 4.55 0.71
C HIS A 112 9.52 3.07 0.33
N PRO A 113 10.08 2.66 -0.82
CA PRO A 113 10.29 1.25 -1.06
C PRO A 113 11.11 0.68 0.12
N PRO A 114 10.86 -0.57 0.54
CA PRO A 114 11.78 -1.22 1.45
C PRO A 114 13.19 -1.10 0.87
N VAL A 115 14.17 -0.79 1.72
CA VAL A 115 15.58 -0.88 1.34
C VAL A 115 15.79 -2.31 0.84
N SER A 116 16.43 -2.49 -0.32
CA SER A 116 16.69 -3.83 -0.86
C SER A 116 17.27 -4.72 0.25
N PRO A 117 16.80 -5.97 0.39
CA PRO A 117 17.26 -6.83 1.45
C PRO A 117 18.77 -7.02 1.31
N VAL A 118 19.49 -6.73 2.40
CA VAL A 118 20.90 -7.08 2.53
C VAL A 118 20.97 -8.60 2.59
N ILE A 119 21.65 -9.21 1.63
CA ILE A 119 21.90 -10.65 1.66
C ILE A 119 23.11 -10.88 2.56
N GLU A 120 22.92 -11.67 3.60
CA GLU A 120 24.00 -12.16 4.46
C GLU A 120 24.48 -13.50 3.88
N MET A 121 25.68 -13.51 3.31
CA MET A 121 26.37 -14.71 2.85
C MET A 121 27.76 -14.71 3.49
N ASP A 122 28.11 -15.80 4.17
CA ASP A 122 29.44 -16.02 4.77
C ASP A 122 29.97 -14.82 5.59
N GLU A 123 29.16 -14.32 6.52
CA GLU A 123 29.48 -13.17 7.40
C GLU A 123 29.74 -11.83 6.68
N ARG A 124 29.38 -11.72 5.39
CA ARG A 124 29.50 -10.47 4.62
C ARG A 124 28.12 -9.92 4.25
N PHE A 125 27.93 -8.64 4.56
CA PHE A 125 26.73 -7.88 4.20
C PHE A 125 26.90 -7.29 2.79
N ILE A 126 26.27 -7.91 1.80
CA ILE A 126 26.33 -7.43 0.41
C ILE A 126 25.18 -6.45 0.18
N ASN A 127 25.54 -5.19 -0.09
CA ASN A 127 24.62 -4.09 -0.38
C ASN A 127 24.69 -3.63 -1.85
N ASN A 128 25.52 -4.28 -2.68
CA ASN A 128 25.76 -3.90 -4.07
C ASN A 128 24.83 -4.68 -5.02
N GLU A 129 24.10 -3.98 -5.89
CA GLU A 129 23.11 -4.56 -6.81
C GLU A 129 23.72 -5.57 -7.80
N GLU A 130 24.97 -5.35 -8.23
CA GLU A 130 25.68 -6.25 -9.16
C GLU A 130 26.10 -7.56 -8.50
N GLU A 131 26.51 -7.51 -7.24
CA GLU A 131 26.92 -8.70 -6.49
C GLU A 131 25.71 -9.57 -6.13
N ILE A 132 24.57 -8.95 -5.81
CA ILE A 132 23.30 -9.66 -5.58
C ILE A 132 22.87 -10.44 -6.81
N ALA A 133 22.98 -9.85 -8.01
CA ALA A 133 22.59 -10.51 -9.25
C ALA A 133 23.43 -11.76 -9.55
N ASN A 134 24.72 -11.73 -9.22
CA ASN A 134 25.64 -12.85 -9.45
C ASN A 134 25.52 -13.97 -8.42
N VAL A 135 24.92 -13.74 -7.25
CA VAL A 135 24.65 -14.79 -6.25
C VAL A 135 23.52 -15.74 -6.69
N PHE A 136 22.62 -15.28 -7.56
CA PHE A 136 21.48 -16.07 -8.05
C PHE A 136 21.72 -16.76 -9.40
N VAL A 137 22.94 -16.67 -9.97
CA VAL A 137 23.36 -17.35 -11.21
C VAL A 137 24.18 -18.58 -10.87
#